data_AF-F8IKG9-F1
#
_entry.id   AF-F8IKG9-F1
#
_cell.length_a   1.000
_cell.length_b   1.000
_cell.length_c   1.000
_cell.angle_alpha   90.00
_cell.angle_beta   90.00
_cell.angle_gamma   90.00
#
_symmetry.space_group_name_H-M   'P 1'
#
loop_
_entity.id
_entity.type
_entity.pdbx_description
1 polymer ?
#
loop_
_entity_poly.entity_id
_entity_poly.type
_entity_poly.pdbx_seq_one_letter_code
_entity_poly.pdbx_strand_id
1 'polypeptide(L)'
;MTPIVRVFEACVEQPGDVMFLPSALMFVLENGQFHIYSEGSMHNFWRSACTRYAWHELESGIVVDGHHVRLMDITAQLEQLVPRNAWTARRIVWAWYNQNPRQRFYLRRHVQGGF
;
A
#
# COMPACT_ATOMS: atom_id res chain seq x y z
N MET A 1 16.08 13.50 0.81
CA MET A 1 14.86 12.70 0.63
C MET A 1 15.01 11.49 1.54
N THR A 2 14.07 11.26 2.46
CA THR A 2 14.19 10.15 3.41
C THR A 2 14.05 8.82 2.65
N PRO A 3 14.92 7.82 2.89
CA PRO A 3 14.83 6.52 2.24
C PRO A 3 13.52 5.79 2.54
N ILE A 4 12.99 5.06 1.55
CA ILE A 4 11.88 4.12 1.74
C ILE A 4 12.49 2.83 2.31
N VAL A 5 11.98 2.36 3.45
CA VAL A 5 12.51 1.19 4.15
C VAL A 5 11.64 -0.06 4.00
N ARG A 6 10.32 0.12 3.92
CA ARG A 6 9.36 -0.98 3.70
C ARG A 6 8.24 -0.53 2.77
N VAL A 7 7.68 -1.48 2.04
CA VAL A 7 6.53 -1.26 1.18
C VAL A 7 5.47 -2.32 1.46
N PHE A 8 4.24 -1.87 1.70
CA PHE A 8 3.10 -2.74 1.94
C PHE A 8 2.03 -2.60 0.85
N GLU A 9 1.45 -3.71 0.44
CA GLU A 9 0.16 -3.73 -0.26
C GLU A 9 -0.96 -3.91 0.76
N ALA A 10 -1.89 -2.97 0.79
CA ALA A 10 -2.97 -2.95 1.75
C ALA A 10 -4.24 -3.50 1.12
N CYS A 11 -4.81 -4.51 1.76
CA CYS A 11 -5.99 -5.21 1.30
C CYS A 11 -7.16 -5.00 2.25
N VAL A 12 -8.36 -4.86 1.69
CA VAL A 12 -9.62 -4.79 2.42
C VAL A 12 -10.56 -5.89 1.94
N GLU A 13 -11.20 -6.54 2.88
CA GLU A 13 -12.40 -7.35 2.69
C GLU A 13 -13.56 -6.56 3.29
N GLN A 14 -14.47 -6.08 2.44
CA GLN A 14 -15.63 -5.32 2.89
C GLN A 14 -16.66 -6.26 3.54
N PRO A 15 -17.56 -5.75 4.39
CA PRO A 15 -18.65 -6.56 4.92
C PRO A 15 -19.45 -7.25 3.81
N GLY A 16 -19.48 -8.58 3.83
CA GLY A 16 -20.19 -9.39 2.82
C GLY A 16 -19.34 -9.80 1.62
N ASP A 17 -18.10 -9.32 1.52
CA ASP A 17 -17.12 -9.88 0.60
C ASP A 17 -16.61 -11.24 1.12
N VAL A 18 -16.07 -12.04 0.21
CA VAL A 18 -15.43 -13.33 0.51
C VAL A 18 -13.93 -13.32 0.19
N MET A 19 -13.38 -12.17 -0.17
CA MET A 19 -12.00 -12.03 -0.61
C MET A 19 -11.42 -10.66 -0.29
N PHE A 20 -10.14 -10.66 0.05
CA PHE A 20 -9.34 -9.45 0.20
C PHE A 20 -9.02 -8.83 -1.16
N LEU A 21 -9.35 -7.56 -1.31
CA LEU A 21 -9.04 -6.75 -2.49
C LEU A 21 -7.95 -5.73 -2.19
N PRO A 22 -6.91 -5.61 -3.04
CA PRO A 22 -5.92 -4.55 -2.95
C PRO A 22 -6.58 -3.18 -3.07
N SER A 23 -6.20 -2.25 -2.20
CA SER A 23 -6.85 -0.93 -2.09
C SER A 23 -5.88 0.22 -1.86
N ALA A 24 -4.67 -0.06 -1.35
CA ALA A 24 -3.62 0.93 -1.23
C ALA A 24 -2.22 0.31 -1.30
N LEU A 25 -1.24 1.17 -1.58
CA LEU A 25 0.18 0.88 -1.48
C LEU A 25 0.77 1.86 -0.45
N MET A 26 1.51 1.34 0.52
CA MET A 26 2.05 2.15 1.61
C MET A 26 3.56 2.10 1.59
N PHE A 27 4.21 3.26 1.63
CA PHE A 27 5.65 3.37 1.81
C PHE A 27 5.93 3.79 3.23
N VAL A 28 6.77 3.03 3.93
CA VAL A 28 7.31 3.42 5.23
C VAL A 28 8.71 3.97 4.98
N LEU A 29 8.97 5.17 5.50
CA LEU A 29 10.25 5.84 5.42
C LEU A 29 11.11 5.54 6.65
N GLU A 30 12.41 5.71 6.52
CA GLU A 30 13.38 5.47 7.60
C GLU A 30 13.10 6.27 8.87
N ASN A 31 12.53 7.47 8.74
CA ASN A 31 12.15 8.33 9.86
C ASN A 31 10.79 7.97 10.50
N GLY A 32 10.19 6.84 10.11
CA GLY A 32 8.90 6.37 10.61
C GLY A 32 7.67 7.05 9.98
N GLN A 33 7.85 8.03 9.10
CA GLN A 33 6.75 8.59 8.31
C GLN A 33 6.28 7.58 7.26
N PHE A 34 5.06 7.75 6.78
CA PHE A 34 4.52 6.90 5.72
C PHE A 34 3.76 7.70 4.66
N HIS A 35 3.73 7.14 3.44
CA HIS A 35 2.95 7.64 2.31
C HIS A 35 1.94 6.59 1.86
N ILE A 36 0.72 7.03 1.52
CA ILE A 36 -0.37 6.14 1.09
C ILE A 36 -0.78 6.48 -0.35
N TYR A 37 -0.69 5.49 -1.23
CA TYR A 37 -1.19 5.55 -2.60
C TYR A 37 -2.42 4.66 -2.71
N SER A 38 -3.59 5.29 -2.63
CA SER A 38 -4.88 4.63 -2.69
C SER A 38 -5.79 5.31 -3.71
N GLU A 39 -6.97 4.73 -3.93
CA GLU A 39 -8.11 5.51 -4.43
C GLU A 39 -8.51 6.60 -3.42
N GLY A 40 -9.15 7.66 -3.92
CA GLY A 40 -9.52 8.82 -3.10
C GLY A 40 -10.45 8.45 -1.93
N SER A 41 -11.43 7.57 -2.17
CA SER A 41 -12.39 7.09 -1.17
C SER A 41 -11.72 6.38 0.01
N MET A 42 -10.63 5.64 -0.25
CA MET A 42 -9.95 4.82 0.76
C MET A 42 -8.81 5.54 1.49
N HIS A 43 -8.44 6.75 1.05
CA HIS A 43 -7.26 7.43 1.58
C HIS A 43 -7.41 7.77 3.07
N ASN A 44 -8.54 8.35 3.46
CA ASN A 44 -8.79 8.73 4.86
C ASN A 44 -8.97 7.49 5.76
N PHE A 45 -9.58 6.42 5.24
CA PHE A 45 -9.71 5.15 5.95
C PHE A 45 -8.33 4.59 6.31
N TRP A 46 -7.45 4.44 5.31
CA TRP A 46 -6.11 3.90 5.53
C TRP A 46 -5.24 4.81 6.38
N ARG A 47 -5.33 6.13 6.18
CA ARG A 47 -4.63 7.10 7.04
C ARG A 47 -5.05 6.93 8.49
N SER A 48 -6.35 6.82 8.76
CA SER A 48 -6.88 6.61 10.11
C SER A 48 -6.43 5.26 10.69
N ALA A 49 -6.49 4.17 9.92
CA ALA A 49 -6.04 2.86 10.35
C ALA A 49 -4.55 2.85 10.74
N CYS A 50 -3.66 3.37 9.89
CA CYS A 50 -2.21 3.45 10.16
C CYS A 50 -1.86 4.34 11.36
N THR A 51 -2.73 5.28 11.73
CA THR A 51 -2.52 6.11 12.94
C THR A 51 -3.06 5.48 14.22
N ARG A 52 -4.06 4.61 14.13
CA ARG A 52 -4.75 4.01 15.29
C ARG A 52 -4.12 2.69 15.72
N TYR A 53 -3.56 1.94 14.78
CA TYR A 53 -3.09 0.58 15.00
C TYR A 53 -1.61 0.44 14.67
N ALA A 54 -0.94 -0.48 15.38
CA ALA A 54 0.44 -0.80 15.09
C ALA A 54 0.56 -1.58 13.77
N TRP A 55 1.70 -1.41 13.09
CA TRP A 55 1.96 -2.10 11.82
C TRP A 55 1.80 -3.62 11.93
N HIS A 56 2.29 -4.23 13.00
CA HIS A 56 2.19 -5.69 13.20
C HIS A 56 0.74 -6.18 13.33
N GLU A 57 -0.16 -5.38 13.91
CA GLU A 57 -1.59 -5.72 13.99
C GLU A 57 -2.22 -5.66 12.60
N LEU A 58 -1.90 -4.63 11.83
CA LEU A 58 -2.37 -4.49 10.46
C LEU A 58 -1.81 -5.60 9.55
N GLU A 59 -0.57 -6.06 9.77
CA GLU A 59 0.05 -7.19 9.06
C GLU A 59 -0.61 -8.54 9.41
N SER A 60 -0.97 -8.77 10.68
CA SER A 60 -1.68 -9.98 11.11
C SER A 60 -3.14 -10.02 10.63
N GLY A 61 -3.71 -8.86 10.32
CA GLY A 61 -5.08 -8.68 9.91
C GLY A 61 -6.00 -8.37 11.08
N ILE A 62 -6.79 -7.31 10.96
CA ILE A 62 -7.71 -6.85 12.02
C ILE A 62 -9.01 -6.32 11.41
N VAL A 63 -10.04 -6.17 12.23
CA VAL A 63 -11.28 -5.49 11.84
C VAL A 63 -11.19 -4.01 12.20
N VAL A 64 -11.37 -3.13 11.22
CA VAL A 64 -11.38 -1.66 11.37
C VAL A 64 -12.67 -1.13 10.79
N ASP A 65 -13.49 -0.49 11.64
CA ASP A 65 -14.78 0.10 11.23
C ASP A 65 -15.64 -0.89 10.40
N GLY A 66 -15.69 -2.15 10.84
CA GLY A 66 -16.44 -3.25 10.20
C GLY A 66 -15.74 -3.94 9.03
N HIS A 67 -14.61 -3.43 8.56
CA HIS A 67 -13.86 -3.97 7.43
C HIS A 67 -12.72 -4.85 7.92
N HIS A 68 -12.54 -6.04 7.35
CA HIS A 68 -11.36 -6.83 7.64
C HIS A 68 -10.22 -6.32 6.76
N VAL A 69 -9.12 -5.90 7.38
CA VAL A 69 -7.99 -5.27 6.70
C VAL A 69 -6.72 -6.04 6.96
N ARG A 70 -5.82 -6.07 5.97
CA ARG A 70 -4.51 -6.69 6.10
C ARG A 70 -3.45 -5.96 5.29
N LEU A 71 -2.27 -5.80 5.85
CA LEU A 71 -1.07 -5.37 5.14
C LEU A 71 -0.23 -6.58 4.75
N MET A 72 0.20 -6.60 3.49
CA MET A 72 1.15 -7.58 2.99
C MET A 72 2.48 -6.86 2.79
N ASP A 73 3.54 -7.30 3.47
CA ASP A 73 4.88 -6.81 3.19
C ASP A 73 5.31 -7.33 1.81
N ILE A 74 5.52 -6.40 0.89
CA ILE A 74 5.91 -6.68 -0.49
C ILE A 74 7.32 -6.18 -0.80
N THR A 75 8.08 -5.81 0.23
CA THR A 75 9.43 -5.21 0.12
C THR A 75 10.35 -6.10 -0.70
N ALA A 76 10.42 -7.39 -0.39
CA ALA A 76 11.29 -8.34 -1.09
C ALA A 76 10.88 -8.53 -2.56
N GLN A 77 9.58 -8.63 -2.84
CA GLN A 77 9.02 -8.75 -4.18
C GLN A 77 9.34 -7.50 -5.01
N LEU A 78 9.29 -6.31 -4.39
CA LEU A 78 9.64 -5.07 -5.06
C LEU A 78 11.13 -4.94 -5.34
N GLU A 79 12.02 -5.42 -4.45
CA GLU A 79 13.46 -5.41 -4.70
C GLU A 79 13.86 -6.25 -5.92
N GLN A 80 13.09 -7.30 -6.24
CA GLN A 80 13.26 -8.08 -7.46
C GLN A 80 12.86 -7.30 -8.73
N LEU A 81 11.96 -6.33 -8.62
CA LEU A 81 11.46 -5.53 -9.74
C LEU A 81 12.25 -4.23 -9.94
N VAL A 82 12.63 -3.58 -8.83
CA VAL A 82 13.39 -2.34 -8.80
C VAL A 82 14.46 -2.51 -7.73
N PRO A 83 15.75 -2.52 -8.09
CA PRO A 83 16.83 -2.58 -7.11
C PRO A 83 16.72 -1.46 -6.06
N ARG A 84 17.04 -1.76 -4.81
CA ARG A 84 16.87 -0.85 -3.66
C ARG A 84 17.48 0.54 -3.85
N ASN A 85 18.66 0.61 -4.48
CA ASN A 85 19.35 1.87 -4.81
C ASN A 85 18.63 2.73 -5.86
N ALA A 86 17.72 2.13 -6.63
CA ALA A 86 16.94 2.78 -7.67
C ALA A 86 15.53 3.18 -7.19
N TRP A 87 15.20 2.95 -5.91
CA TRP A 87 13.88 3.20 -5.35
C TRP A 87 13.53 4.70 -5.36
N THR A 88 12.42 5.00 -6.03
CA THR A 88 11.70 6.26 -5.93
C THR A 88 10.21 5.92 -5.87
N ALA A 89 9.40 6.80 -5.28
CA ALA A 89 7.96 6.59 -5.23
C ALA A 89 7.37 6.29 -6.63
N ARG A 90 7.78 7.07 -7.63
CA ARG A 90 7.39 6.88 -9.03
C ARG A 90 7.77 5.52 -9.58
N ARG A 91 9.02 5.09 -9.39
CA ARG A 91 9.50 3.78 -9.91
C ARG A 91 8.79 2.62 -9.23
N ILE A 92 8.58 2.69 -7.91
CA ILE A 92 7.89 1.65 -7.15
C ILE A 92 6.42 1.56 -7.59
N VAL A 93 5.69 2.68 -7.61
CA VAL A 93 4.28 2.71 -8.02
C VAL A 93 4.12 2.17 -9.46
N TRP A 94 4.98 2.61 -10.38
CA TRP A 94 4.94 2.15 -11.77
C TRP A 94 5.26 0.66 -11.90
N ALA A 95 6.33 0.18 -11.27
CA ALA A 95 6.74 -1.22 -11.32
C ALA A 95 5.69 -2.14 -10.70
N TRP A 96 5.12 -1.74 -9.56
CA TRP A 96 4.08 -2.52 -8.89
C TRP A 96 2.80 -2.56 -9.71
N TYR A 97 2.33 -1.42 -10.24
CA TYR A 97 1.14 -1.36 -11.08
C TYR A 97 1.24 -2.29 -12.30
N ASN A 98 2.39 -2.32 -12.99
CA ASN A 98 2.56 -3.06 -14.24
C ASN A 98 2.57 -4.58 -14.10
N GLN A 99 2.80 -5.12 -12.91
CA GLN A 99 2.69 -6.56 -12.68
C GLN A 99 1.25 -7.07 -12.81
N ASN A 100 0.27 -6.28 -12.33
CA ASN A 100 -1.15 -6.63 -12.44
C ASN A 100 -2.04 -5.37 -12.42
N PRO A 101 -2.15 -4.64 -13.55
CA PRO A 101 -2.92 -3.39 -13.63
C PRO A 101 -4.39 -3.54 -13.24
N ARG A 102 -4.96 -4.74 -13.47
CA ARG A 102 -6.38 -5.02 -13.23
C ARG A 102 -6.70 -5.10 -11.74
N GLN A 103 -5.85 -5.78 -10.97
CA GLN A 103 -5.98 -5.84 -9.50
C GLN A 103 -5.46 -4.57 -8.81
N ARG A 104 -4.51 -3.86 -9.43
CA ARG A 104 -3.87 -2.66 -8.87
C ARG A 104 -4.41 -1.36 -9.45
N PHE A 105 -5.67 -1.38 -9.87
CA PHE A 105 -6.33 -0.24 -10.49
C PHE A 105 -6.29 1.02 -9.62
N TYR A 106 -6.27 0.86 -8.28
CA TYR A 106 -6.13 1.95 -7.32
C TYR A 106 -4.86 2.81 -7.51
N LEU A 107 -3.83 2.27 -8.16
CA LEU A 107 -2.60 3.00 -8.51
C LEU A 107 -2.68 3.77 -9.83
N ARG A 108 -3.68 3.50 -10.67
CA ARG A 108 -3.76 4.05 -12.04
C ARG A 108 -3.61 5.57 -12.05
N ARG A 109 -4.27 6.28 -11.14
CA ARG A 109 -4.21 7.74 -11.05
C ARG A 109 -2.82 8.27 -10.70
N HIS A 110 -2.03 7.51 -9.93
CA HIS A 110 -0.68 7.87 -9.49
C HIS A 110 0.38 7.51 -10.54
N VAL A 111 0.02 6.65 -11.50
CA VAL A 111 0.84 6.36 -12.68
C VAL A 111 0.58 7.38 -13.79
N GLN A 112 -0.66 7.84 -13.95
CA GLN A 112 -1.10 8.72 -15.05
C GLN A 112 -1.02 10.22 -14.70
N GLY A 113 -1.39 10.60 -13.48
CA GLY A 113 -1.19 11.95 -12.95
C GLY A 113 0.21 12.03 -12.34
N GLY A 114 1.08 12.85 -12.93
CA GLY A 114 2.42 13.09 -12.38
C GLY A 114 2.35 13.48 -10.90
N PHE A 115 3.33 12.96 -10.14
CA PHE A 115 3.54 13.24 -8.71
C PHE A 115 3.70 14.74 -8.43
#